data_AF-A0A4R1EY86-F1
#
_entry.id   AF-A0A4R1EY86-F1
#
_cell.length_a   1.000
_cell.length_b   1.000
_cell.length_c   1.000
_cell.angle_alpha   90.00
_cell.angle_beta   90.00
_cell.angle_gamma   90.00
#
_symmetry.space_group_name_H-M   'P 1'
#
loop_
_entity.id
_entity.type
_entity.pdbx_description
1 polymer ?
#
loop_
_entity_poly.entity_id
_entity_poly.type
_entity_poly.pdbx_seq_one_letter_code
_entity_poly.pdbx_strand_id
1 'polypeptide(L)'
;MENRRLLFRVILKSLFFVGLFVLIAVFVNSLFTNQQDNNQKVKKEKQIATVAIDISDMRKGEIRKVRWGVKEAAVLYRQFTKKAQSEEGSDSSKDTLHKSLSTETRSIKPEYFVFINHGDSGNCPLYYAKGEFNDTCSKNVFDENGLPVFPNQLSYQLTIPPHYFDGNLIKIGAWE
;
A
#
# COMPACT_ATOMS: atom_id res chain seq x y z
N MET A 1 8.25 11.74 67.31
CA MET A 1 7.71 12.70 66.31
C MET A 1 8.19 12.44 64.89
N GLU A 2 9.26 11.66 64.70
CA GLU A 2 9.89 11.37 63.40
C GLU A 2 9.03 10.53 62.44
N ASN A 3 8.34 9.51 62.96
CA ASN A 3 7.46 8.63 62.16
C ASN A 3 6.27 9.37 61.52
N ARG A 4 5.74 10.42 62.16
CA ARG A 4 4.65 11.23 61.59
C ARG A 4 5.14 12.05 60.39
N ARG A 5 6.35 12.61 60.45
CA ARG A 5 6.96 13.36 59.34
C ARG A 5 7.29 12.44 58.16
N LEU A 6 7.70 11.21 58.44
CA LEU A 6 7.95 10.18 57.42
C LEU A 6 6.66 9.78 56.69
N LEU A 7 5.57 9.54 57.42
CA LEU A 7 4.26 9.24 56.85
C LEU A 7 3.76 10.36 55.93
N PHE A 8 3.83 11.62 56.37
CA PHE A 8 3.43 12.76 55.52
C PHE A 8 4.28 12.87 54.25
N ARG A 9 5.58 12.59 54.31
CA ARG A 9 6.47 12.61 53.14
C ARG A 9 6.13 11.50 52.14
N VAL A 10 5.74 10.31 52.63
CA VAL A 10 5.33 9.19 51.77
C VAL A 10 3.99 9.48 51.11
N ILE A 11 3.00 9.97 51.87
CA ILE A 11 1.67 10.32 51.34
C ILE A 11 1.79 11.43 50.28
N LEU A 12 2.55 12.48 50.56
CA LEU A 12 2.72 13.60 49.62
C LEU A 12 3.39 13.14 48.30
N LYS A 13 4.42 12.29 48.38
CA LYS A 13 5.06 11.72 47.19
C LYS A 13 4.11 10.83 46.41
N SER A 14 3.38 9.95 47.09
CA SER A 14 2.38 9.07 46.47
C SER A 14 1.32 9.88 45.73
N LEU A 15 0.78 10.93 46.35
CA LEU A 15 -0.27 11.77 45.77
C LEU A 15 0.25 12.54 44.55
N PHE A 16 1.50 13.00 44.59
CA PHE A 16 2.16 13.61 43.43
C PHE A 16 2.34 12.61 42.28
N PHE A 17 2.81 11.39 42.55
CA PHE A 17 2.98 10.36 41.52
C PHE A 17 1.65 9.93 40.90
N VAL A 18 0.59 9.78 41.70
CA VAL A 18 -0.76 9.47 41.20
C VAL A 18 -1.27 10.61 40.32
N GLY A 19 -1.12 11.86 40.75
CA GLY A 19 -1.51 13.03 39.95
C GLY A 19 -0.76 13.11 38.63
N LEU A 20 0.57 12.91 38.66
CA LEU A 20 1.42 12.86 37.46
C LEU A 20 0.97 11.75 36.51
N PHE A 21 0.69 10.55 37.05
CA PHE A 21 0.27 9.40 36.24
C PHE A 21 -1.08 9.65 35.55
N VAL A 22 -2.04 10.26 36.25
CA VAL A 22 -3.33 10.65 35.65
C VAL A 22 -3.13 11.67 34.53
N LEU A 23 -2.25 12.67 34.72
CA LEU A 23 -1.93 13.66 33.70
C LEU A 23 -1.31 13.03 32.46
N ILE A 24 -0.32 12.14 32.64
CA ILE A 24 0.30 11.40 31.54
C ILE A 24 -0.74 10.53 30.83
N ALA A 25 -1.62 9.85 31.57
CA ALA A 25 -2.68 9.04 30.98
C ALA A 25 -3.64 9.88 30.12
N VAL A 26 -3.99 11.09 30.54
CA VAL A 26 -4.82 12.02 29.74
C VAL A 26 -4.07 12.48 28.48
N PHE A 27 -2.78 12.82 28.58
CA PHE A 27 -1.96 13.19 27.43
C PHE A 27 -1.82 12.05 26.41
N VAL A 28 -1.51 10.85 26.90
CA VAL A 28 -1.45 9.62 26.10
C VAL A 28 -2.81 9.39 25.43
N ASN A 29 -3.90 9.44 26.20
CA ASN A 29 -5.23 9.24 25.64
C ASN A 29 -5.55 10.32 24.59
N SER A 30 -5.14 11.57 24.77
CA SER A 30 -5.31 12.63 23.76
C SER A 30 -4.50 12.40 22.47
N LEU A 31 -3.35 11.74 22.55
CA LEU A 31 -2.58 11.37 21.35
C LEU A 31 -3.24 10.20 20.61
N PHE A 32 -3.93 9.30 21.32
CA PHE A 32 -4.51 8.08 20.75
C PHE A 32 -6.03 8.16 20.50
N THR A 33 -6.79 9.11 21.06
CA THR A 33 -8.25 9.25 20.80
C THR A 33 -8.56 9.69 19.36
N ASN A 34 -7.64 10.39 18.68
CA ASN A 34 -7.73 10.60 17.24
C ASN A 34 -7.73 9.29 16.43
N GLN A 35 -7.24 8.19 17.01
CA GLN A 35 -7.16 6.89 16.37
C GLN A 35 -8.45 6.04 16.58
N GLN A 36 -9.26 6.36 17.59
CA GLN A 36 -10.51 5.64 17.86
C GLN A 36 -11.66 6.08 16.94
N ASP A 37 -11.67 7.35 16.52
CA ASP A 37 -12.49 7.81 15.38
C ASP A 37 -12.03 7.18 14.05
N ASN A 38 -10.74 6.82 13.93
CA ASN A 38 -10.26 6.06 12.79
C ASN A 38 -10.78 4.62 12.79
N ASN A 39 -10.98 3.97 13.93
CA ASN A 39 -11.55 2.61 13.97
C ASN A 39 -13.04 2.54 13.58
N GLN A 40 -13.82 3.60 13.82
CA GLN A 40 -15.17 3.72 13.24
C GLN A 40 -15.12 4.08 11.74
N LYS A 41 -14.11 4.85 11.29
CA LYS A 41 -13.84 5.03 9.86
C LYS A 41 -13.37 3.74 9.17
N VAL A 42 -12.65 2.84 9.83
CA VAL A 42 -12.21 1.54 9.27
C VAL A 42 -13.39 0.63 8.91
N LYS A 43 -14.52 0.70 9.62
CA LYS A 43 -15.76 -0.01 9.20
C LYS A 43 -16.47 0.68 8.01
N LYS A 44 -16.32 1.99 7.84
CA LYS A 44 -16.80 2.73 6.66
C LYS A 44 -15.84 2.64 5.46
N GLU A 45 -14.55 2.40 5.71
CA GLU A 45 -13.48 2.18 4.73
C GLU A 45 -13.59 0.80 4.06
N LYS A 46 -14.42 -0.12 4.58
CA LYS A 46 -14.84 -1.30 3.80
C LYS A 46 -15.68 -0.94 2.56
N GLN A 47 -16.08 0.33 2.43
CA GLN A 47 -16.56 0.95 1.20
C GLN A 47 -15.54 1.99 0.70
N ILE A 48 -14.28 1.60 0.42
CA ILE A 48 -13.50 2.45 -0.47
C ILE A 48 -14.25 2.43 -1.80
N ALA A 49 -14.82 3.59 -2.18
CA ALA A 49 -15.63 3.70 -3.37
C ALA A 49 -14.86 3.13 -4.57
N THR A 50 -15.53 2.32 -5.38
CA THR A 50 -14.97 1.82 -6.61
C THR A 50 -14.72 2.99 -7.55
N VAL A 51 -13.50 3.11 -8.06
CA VAL A 51 -13.14 4.16 -9.01
C VAL A 51 -12.90 3.53 -10.36
N ALA A 52 -13.41 4.15 -11.42
CA ALA A 52 -13.23 3.68 -12.79
C ALA A 52 -12.17 4.52 -13.51
N ILE A 53 -11.30 3.86 -14.28
CA ILE A 53 -10.37 4.49 -15.23
C ILE A 53 -10.79 4.04 -16.63
N ASP A 54 -11.08 5.00 -17.50
CA ASP A 54 -11.29 4.74 -18.91
C ASP A 54 -9.94 4.48 -19.59
N ILE A 55 -9.85 3.37 -20.33
CA ILE A 55 -8.66 2.92 -21.06
C ILE A 55 -8.83 2.96 -22.58
N SER A 56 -9.97 3.45 -23.09
CA SER A 56 -10.33 3.41 -24.52
C SER A 56 -9.36 4.16 -25.44
N ASP A 57 -8.81 5.27 -24.98
CA ASP A 57 -7.93 6.16 -25.74
C ASP A 57 -6.48 6.18 -25.21
N MET A 58 -6.13 5.25 -24.32
CA MET A 58 -4.76 5.13 -23.83
C MET A 58 -3.79 4.74 -24.94
N ARG A 59 -2.63 5.40 -24.97
CA ARG A 59 -1.51 5.04 -25.85
C ARG A 59 -0.53 4.13 -25.11
N LYS A 60 0.25 3.33 -25.85
CA LYS A 60 1.34 2.54 -25.25
C LYS A 60 2.36 3.45 -24.57
N GLY A 61 2.75 3.09 -23.36
CA GLY A 61 3.61 3.86 -22.46
C GLY A 61 2.86 4.91 -21.65
N GLU A 62 1.57 5.13 -21.89
CA GLU A 62 0.76 6.08 -21.13
C GLU A 62 0.39 5.50 -19.75
N ILE A 63 0.44 6.36 -18.74
CA ILE A 63 -0.03 6.06 -17.40
C ILE A 63 -1.20 6.97 -17.07
N ARG A 64 -2.34 6.36 -16.75
CA ARG A 64 -3.49 7.06 -16.17
C ARG A 64 -3.54 6.82 -14.70
N LYS A 65 -3.64 7.90 -13.93
CA LYS A 65 -3.65 7.85 -12.47
C LYS A 65 -5.00 8.30 -11.95
N VAL A 66 -5.42 7.69 -10.85
CA VAL A 66 -6.65 8.04 -10.18
C VAL A 66 -6.47 7.98 -8.67
N ARG A 67 -7.08 8.93 -7.97
CA ARG A 67 -7.07 8.93 -6.51
C ARG A 67 -8.06 7.91 -5.99
N TRP A 68 -7.59 6.96 -5.19
CA TRP A 68 -8.36 5.91 -4.56
C TRP A 68 -8.20 5.99 -3.03
N GLY A 69 -9.09 6.75 -2.39
CA GLY A 69 -8.98 7.10 -0.98
C GLY A 69 -7.75 7.97 -0.68
N VAL A 70 -6.87 7.47 0.19
CA VAL A 70 -5.58 8.09 0.52
C VAL A 70 -4.43 7.65 -0.39
N LYS A 71 -4.67 6.66 -1.26
CA LYS A 71 -3.68 6.14 -2.20
C LYS A 71 -3.94 6.66 -3.61
N GLU A 72 -2.91 6.62 -4.45
CA GLU A 72 -3.02 6.86 -5.88
C GLU A 72 -2.84 5.53 -6.60
N ALA A 73 -3.87 5.10 -7.32
CA ALA A 73 -3.80 3.93 -8.17
C ALA A 73 -3.54 4.39 -9.61
N ALA A 74 -2.86 3.57 -10.38
CA ALA A 74 -2.48 3.90 -11.74
C ALA A 74 -2.58 2.68 -12.64
N VAL A 75 -2.81 2.96 -13.92
CA VAL A 75 -2.85 1.97 -15.00
C VAL A 75 -1.80 2.39 -16.02
N LEU A 76 -0.86 1.51 -16.31
CA LEU A 76 0.08 1.62 -17.43
C LEU A 76 -0.46 0.79 -18.60
N TYR A 77 -0.53 1.37 -19.79
CA TYR A 77 -0.59 0.59 -21.03
C TYR A 77 0.85 0.27 -21.44
N ARG A 78 1.25 -0.99 -21.36
CA ARG A 78 2.62 -1.44 -21.58
C ARG A 78 3.11 -1.18 -23.00
N GLN A 79 4.39 -0.82 -23.12
CA GLN A 79 5.03 -0.54 -24.40
C GLN A 79 6.12 -1.56 -24.73
N PHE A 80 6.83 -2.06 -23.73
CA PHE A 80 8.07 -2.82 -23.90
C PHE A 80 7.95 -4.29 -23.49
N THR A 81 6.74 -4.85 -23.53
CA THR A 81 6.49 -6.29 -23.35
C THR A 81 7.08 -7.12 -24.48
N LYS A 82 8.40 -7.31 -24.49
CA LYS A 82 9.07 -8.38 -25.25
C LYS A 82 9.56 -9.44 -24.26
N LYS A 83 8.91 -10.61 -24.35
CA LYS A 83 9.15 -11.93 -23.71
C LYS A 83 8.45 -12.19 -22.35
N ALA A 84 7.18 -12.58 -22.46
CA ALA A 84 6.54 -13.55 -21.54
C ALA A 84 5.97 -14.74 -22.36
N GLN A 85 6.65 -15.10 -23.45
CA GLN A 85 6.38 -16.27 -24.29
C GLN A 85 7.72 -17.00 -24.49
N SER A 86 7.73 -18.30 -24.22
CA SER A 86 8.87 -19.19 -23.87
C SER A 86 9.26 -19.02 -22.39
N GLU A 87 8.97 -19.96 -21.49
CA GLU A 87 9.09 -21.42 -21.63
C GLU A 87 7.97 -22.16 -20.85
N GLU A 88 7.33 -23.13 -21.52
CA GLU A 88 6.67 -24.25 -20.87
C GLU A 88 7.73 -25.03 -20.08
N GLY A 89 7.56 -25.20 -18.76
CA GLY A 89 8.47 -26.06 -18.00
C GLY A 89 8.31 -26.01 -16.49
N SER A 90 7.76 -27.10 -15.96
CA SER A 90 7.89 -27.63 -14.59
C SER A 90 6.84 -27.22 -13.56
N ASP A 91 5.96 -28.19 -13.32
CA ASP A 91 5.23 -28.45 -12.08
C ASP A 91 5.99 -28.07 -10.80
N SER A 92 5.31 -27.41 -9.85
CA SER A 92 5.05 -28.03 -8.54
C SER A 92 3.94 -27.33 -7.73
N SER A 93 2.91 -28.10 -7.42
CA SER A 93 2.17 -28.19 -6.16
C SER A 93 1.67 -26.95 -5.40
N LYS A 94 0.32 -26.88 -5.40
CA LYS A 94 -0.59 -26.83 -4.23
C LYS A 94 -0.92 -25.49 -3.58
N ASP A 95 -2.18 -25.12 -3.87
CA ASP A 95 -3.23 -24.83 -2.88
C ASP A 95 -3.28 -23.40 -2.32
N THR A 96 -3.94 -22.50 -3.06
CA THR A 96 -5.08 -21.72 -2.53
C THR A 96 -5.83 -21.02 -3.66
N LEU A 97 -7.14 -20.94 -3.48
CA LEU A 97 -8.17 -20.40 -4.36
C LEU A 97 -8.00 -18.90 -4.68
N HIS A 98 -7.00 -18.55 -5.47
CA HIS A 98 -6.97 -17.33 -6.28
C HIS A 98 -6.24 -17.73 -7.56
N LYS A 99 -6.84 -17.47 -8.72
CA LYS A 99 -6.20 -17.66 -10.03
C LYS A 99 -4.87 -16.89 -9.96
N SER A 100 -3.79 -17.62 -9.68
CA SER A 100 -2.44 -17.09 -9.52
C SER A 100 -2.13 -16.45 -10.86
N LEU A 101 -2.29 -15.13 -10.92
CA LEU A 101 -1.65 -14.35 -11.95
C LEU A 101 -0.20 -14.78 -11.88
N SER A 102 0.31 -15.42 -12.95
CA SER A 102 1.69 -15.86 -12.96
C SER A 102 2.55 -14.67 -12.57
N THR A 103 3.64 -14.89 -11.83
CA THR A 103 4.55 -13.81 -11.42
C THR A 103 4.97 -12.95 -12.63
N GLU A 104 4.98 -13.56 -13.83
CA GLU A 104 5.26 -12.95 -15.12
C GLU A 104 4.15 -12.03 -15.65
N THR A 105 2.88 -12.30 -15.30
CA THR A 105 1.72 -11.55 -15.78
C THR A 105 0.88 -11.09 -14.60
N ARG A 106 1.39 -10.10 -13.85
CA ARG A 106 0.71 -9.54 -12.66
C ARG A 106 -0.52 -8.65 -12.99
N SER A 107 -1.15 -8.87 -14.14
CA SER A 107 -2.42 -8.26 -14.57
C SER A 107 -3.24 -9.25 -15.39
N ILE A 108 -4.58 -9.18 -15.28
CA ILE A 108 -5.51 -10.06 -16.01
C ILE A 108 -5.35 -9.86 -17.52
N LYS A 109 -5.20 -8.60 -17.95
CA LYS A 109 -4.90 -8.26 -19.34
C LYS A 109 -3.40 -7.95 -19.45
N PRO A 110 -2.61 -8.74 -20.20
CA PRO A 110 -1.15 -8.63 -20.22
C PRO A 110 -0.64 -7.30 -20.78
N GLU A 111 -1.45 -6.59 -21.56
CA GLU A 111 -1.11 -5.28 -22.11
C GLU A 111 -1.27 -4.13 -21.11
N TYR A 112 -2.01 -4.32 -20.02
CA TYR A 112 -2.20 -3.33 -18.97
C TYR A 112 -1.50 -3.76 -17.68
N PHE A 113 -0.98 -2.81 -16.93
CA PHE A 113 -0.49 -3.04 -15.58
C PHE A 113 -1.17 -2.08 -14.61
N VAL A 114 -1.88 -2.63 -13.63
CA VAL A 114 -2.58 -1.85 -12.61
C VAL A 114 -1.77 -1.90 -11.32
N PHE A 115 -1.41 -0.74 -10.78
CA PHE A 115 -0.52 -0.64 -9.62
C PHE A 115 -0.88 0.52 -8.71
N ILE A 116 -0.43 0.49 -7.47
CA ILE A 116 -0.41 1.66 -6.60
C ILE A 116 0.84 2.47 -6.95
N ASN A 117 0.66 3.76 -7.24
CA ASN A 117 1.73 4.70 -7.62
C ASN A 117 2.61 5.10 -6.42
N HIS A 118 3.15 4.11 -5.70
CA HIS A 118 4.09 4.31 -4.60
C HIS A 118 5.19 3.22 -4.63
N GLY A 119 6.44 3.64 -4.40
CA GLY A 119 7.58 2.73 -4.30
C GLY A 119 7.71 2.07 -2.93
N ASP A 120 8.86 1.47 -2.64
CA ASP A 120 9.08 0.74 -1.38
C ASP A 120 9.19 1.67 -0.15
N SER A 121 9.53 2.93 -0.39
CA SER A 121 9.67 3.97 0.64
C SER A 121 8.33 4.51 1.18
N GLY A 122 7.19 3.93 0.79
CA GLY A 122 5.87 4.17 1.38
C GLY A 122 5.15 5.45 0.95
N ASN A 123 5.89 6.50 0.55
CA ASN A 123 5.32 7.83 0.30
C ASN A 123 5.78 8.51 -1.00
N CYS A 124 6.70 7.91 -1.74
CA CYS A 124 7.26 8.55 -2.92
C CYS A 124 6.59 8.06 -4.21
N PRO A 125 6.18 8.97 -5.10
CA PRO A 125 5.56 8.61 -6.37
C PRO A 125 6.59 7.94 -7.28
N LEU A 126 6.12 7.03 -8.13
CA LEU A 126 6.96 6.39 -9.13
C LEU A 126 7.07 7.28 -10.36
N TYR A 127 8.29 7.38 -10.89
CA TYR A 127 8.57 8.00 -12.17
C TYR A 127 8.77 6.93 -13.24
N TYR A 128 7.97 6.96 -14.29
CA TYR A 128 8.06 5.99 -15.38
C TYR A 128 8.82 6.56 -16.58
N ALA A 129 9.86 5.87 -17.01
CA ALA A 129 10.59 6.19 -18.23
C ALA A 129 11.26 4.95 -18.81
N LYS A 130 11.28 4.86 -20.16
CA LYS A 130 12.00 3.81 -20.90
C LYS A 130 11.63 2.37 -20.50
N GLY A 131 10.40 2.12 -20.08
CA GLY A 131 9.96 0.77 -19.66
C GLY A 131 10.21 0.45 -18.19
N GLU A 132 10.66 1.42 -17.39
CA GLU A 132 11.04 1.21 -16.00
C GLU A 132 10.34 2.24 -15.09
N PHE A 133 9.92 1.79 -13.91
CA PHE A 133 9.48 2.63 -12.82
C PHE A 133 10.65 2.89 -11.87
N ASN A 134 10.92 4.16 -11.60
CA ASN A 134 11.94 4.59 -10.65
C ASN A 134 11.26 5.15 -9.40
N ASP A 135 11.60 4.62 -8.23
CA ASP A 135 11.28 5.25 -6.95
C ASP A 135 12.25 6.41 -6.73
N THR A 136 11.72 7.64 -6.66
CA THR A 136 12.51 8.85 -6.49
C THR A 136 13.26 8.92 -5.16
N CYS A 137 12.84 8.15 -4.16
CA CYS A 137 13.39 8.20 -2.80
C CYS A 137 14.42 7.11 -2.54
N SER A 138 14.12 5.85 -2.89
CA SER A 138 15.05 4.74 -2.71
C SER A 138 15.99 4.52 -3.90
N LYS A 139 15.71 5.15 -5.05
CA LYS A 139 16.35 4.87 -6.36
C LYS A 139 16.15 3.42 -6.81
N ASN A 140 15.15 2.73 -6.26
CA ASN A 140 14.79 1.41 -6.74
C ASN A 140 14.12 1.49 -8.11
N VAL A 141 14.29 0.42 -8.89
CA VAL A 141 13.89 0.36 -10.29
C VAL A 141 13.07 -0.90 -10.49
N PHE A 142 11.90 -0.75 -11.09
CA PHE A 142 10.96 -1.83 -11.34
C PHE A 142 10.61 -1.90 -12.82
N ASP A 143 10.36 -3.10 -13.33
CA ASP A 143 9.93 -3.33 -14.72
C ASP A 143 8.45 -2.97 -14.96
N GLU A 144 7.93 -3.13 -16.19
CA GLU A 144 6.50 -2.93 -16.51
C GLU A 144 5.54 -3.94 -15.82
N ASN A 145 6.06 -4.93 -15.09
CA ASN A 145 5.32 -5.83 -14.19
C ASN A 145 5.41 -5.40 -12.72
N GLY A 146 6.17 -4.35 -12.42
CA GLY A 146 6.43 -3.90 -11.05
C GLY A 146 7.31 -4.84 -10.24
N LEU A 147 8.16 -5.63 -10.90
CA LEU A 147 9.18 -6.46 -10.30
C LEU A 147 10.51 -5.70 -10.22
N PRO A 148 11.32 -5.88 -9.17
CA PRO A 148 12.62 -5.24 -9.05
C PRO A 148 13.56 -5.71 -10.16
N VAL A 149 14.29 -4.77 -10.78
CA VAL A 149 15.19 -5.06 -11.91
C VAL A 149 16.55 -5.56 -11.43
N PHE A 150 17.04 -5.05 -10.29
CA PHE A 150 18.38 -5.38 -9.82
C PHE A 150 18.35 -6.39 -8.66
N PRO A 151 19.25 -7.39 -8.66
CA PRO A 151 19.26 -8.45 -7.64
C PRO A 151 19.62 -7.96 -6.23
N ASN A 152 20.23 -6.78 -6.13
CA ASN A 152 20.63 -6.17 -4.85
C ASN A 152 19.54 -5.25 -4.27
N GLN A 153 18.39 -5.12 -4.94
CA GLN A 153 17.26 -4.35 -4.44
C GLN A 153 16.47 -5.15 -3.41
N LEU A 154 15.80 -4.45 -2.49
CA LEU A 154 14.80 -5.06 -1.62
C LEU A 154 13.81 -5.84 -2.49
N SER A 155 13.41 -7.03 -2.04
CA SER A 155 12.44 -7.90 -2.74
C SER A 155 11.02 -7.32 -2.81
N TYR A 156 10.88 -6.01 -2.64
CA TYR A 156 9.64 -5.28 -2.79
C TYR A 156 9.18 -5.32 -4.25
N GLN A 157 7.89 -5.58 -4.43
CA GLN A 157 7.22 -5.54 -5.72
C GLN A 157 6.10 -4.51 -5.64
N LEU A 158 5.84 -3.81 -6.73
CA LEU A 158 4.78 -2.80 -6.75
C LEU A 158 3.44 -3.46 -6.40
N THR A 159 2.69 -2.82 -5.52
CA THR A 159 1.42 -3.35 -5.04
C THR A 159 0.35 -3.22 -6.11
N ILE A 160 -0.44 -4.29 -6.32
CA ILE A 160 -1.56 -4.30 -7.25
C ILE A 160 -2.85 -4.13 -6.43
N PRO A 161 -3.65 -3.08 -6.72
CA PRO A 161 -4.92 -2.91 -6.02
C PRO A 161 -5.95 -3.96 -6.48
N PRO A 162 -6.99 -4.22 -5.66
CA PRO A 162 -8.19 -4.90 -6.12
C PRO A 162 -8.75 -4.23 -7.37
N HIS A 163 -8.86 -4.98 -8.47
CA HIS A 163 -9.42 -4.45 -9.71
C HIS A 163 -10.03 -5.53 -10.60
N TYR A 164 -10.88 -5.09 -11.53
CA TYR A 164 -11.39 -5.89 -12.64
C TYR A 164 -11.61 -5.03 -13.88
N PHE A 165 -11.78 -5.68 -15.04
CA PHE A 165 -11.99 -5.02 -16.32
C PHE A 165 -13.46 -5.12 -16.74
N ASP A 166 -14.10 -3.98 -16.94
CA ASP A 166 -15.48 -3.85 -17.43
C ASP A 166 -15.46 -3.16 -18.80
N GLY A 167 -15.25 -3.96 -19.86
CA GLY A 167 -15.04 -3.45 -21.21
C GLY A 167 -13.78 -2.57 -21.32
N ASN A 168 -14.00 -1.27 -21.55
CA ASN A 168 -12.96 -0.23 -21.63
C ASN A 168 -12.77 0.53 -20.30
N LEU A 169 -13.35 0.03 -19.21
CA LEU A 169 -13.14 0.59 -17.88
C LEU A 169 -12.36 -0.38 -17.01
N ILE A 170 -11.40 0.13 -16.26
CA ILE A 170 -10.77 -0.60 -15.16
C ILE A 170 -11.36 -0.09 -13.87
N LYS A 171 -12.03 -0.96 -13.12
CA LYS A 171 -12.61 -0.61 -11.82
C LYS A 171 -11.68 -1.04 -10.70
N ILE A 172 -11.32 -0.09 -9.84
CA ILE A 172 -10.37 -0.25 -8.74
C ILE A 172 -11.14 -0.19 -7.42
N GLY A 173 -10.85 -1.10 -6.50
CA GLY A 173 -11.44 -1.23 -5.18
C GLY A 173 -12.41 -2.39 -4.99
N ALA A 174 -12.55 -3.25 -6.01
CA ALA A 174 -13.27 -4.50 -5.92
C ALA A 174 -12.54 -5.58 -6.74
N TRP A 175 -12.56 -6.81 -6.24
CA TRP A 175 -12.26 -7.99 -7.03
C TRP A 175 -13.56 -8.52 -7.63
N GLU A 176 -13.51 -9.01 -8.86
CA GLU A 176 -14.62 -9.75 -9.47
C GLU A 176 -14.54 -11.24 -9.14
#